data_AF-A0A1G7A4H3-F1
#
_entry.id   AF-A0A1G7A4H3-F1
#
_cell.length_a   1.000
_cell.length_b   1.000
_cell.length_c   1.000
_cell.angle_alpha   90.00
_cell.angle_beta   90.00
_cell.angle_gamma   90.00
#
_symmetry.space_group_name_H-M   'P 1'
#
loop_
_entity.id
_entity.type
_entity.pdbx_description
1 polymer ?
#
loop_
_entity_poly.entity_id
_entity_poly.type
_entity_poly.pdbx_seq_one_letter_code
_entity_poly.pdbx_strand_id
1 'polypeptide(L)' 'MNKLFDLRFVIGLFFLVTGLLLVLYYIVKGTALDGKVNLYCGILFVVFGSSFLLSVKRKSGGS' A
#
# COMPACT_ATOMS: atom_id res chain seq x y z
N MET A 1 3.23 -22.06 10.60
CA MET A 1 2.51 -21.68 9.36
C MET A 1 3.19 -20.46 8.75
N ASN A 2 3.59 -20.54 7.49
CA ASN A 2 4.43 -19.55 6.83
C ASN A 2 3.79 -18.15 6.86
N LYS A 3 4.40 -17.21 7.60
CA LYS A 3 3.91 -15.84 7.82
C LYS A 3 3.77 -15.02 6.52
N LEU A 4 4.48 -15.44 5.47
CA LEU A 4 4.41 -14.91 4.11
C LEU A 4 3.07 -15.22 3.39
N PHE A 5 2.31 -16.22 3.87
CA PHE A 5 0.97 -16.55 3.39
C PHE A 5 -0.15 -16.06 4.33
N ASP A 6 0.17 -15.23 5.34
CA ASP A 6 -0.90 -14.55 6.08
C ASP A 6 -1.60 -13.62 5.10
N LEU A 7 -2.89 -13.83 4.90
CA LEU A 7 -3.71 -13.08 3.95
C LEU A 7 -3.57 -11.56 4.16
N ARG A 8 -3.36 -11.12 5.40
CA ARG A 8 -3.11 -9.71 5.74
C ARG A 8 -1.79 -9.17 5.19
N PHE A 9 -0.75 -10.00 5.12
CA PHE A 9 0.53 -9.62 4.53
C PHE A 9 0.40 -9.47 3.02
N VAL A 10 -0.23 -10.45 2.35
CA VAL A 10 -0.46 -10.41 0.90
C VAL A 10 -1.33 -9.22 0.51
N ILE A 11 -2.44 -8.98 1.23
CA ILE A 11 -3.32 -7.83 1.01
C ILE A 11 -2.56 -6.51 1.25
N GLY A 12 -1.82 -6.41 2.36
CA GLY A 12 -1.06 -5.20 2.68
C GLY A 12 -0.02 -4.87 1.62
N LEU A 13 0.71 -5.89 1.14
CA LEU A 13 1.71 -5.74 0.08
C LEU A 13 1.07 -5.34 -1.25
N PHE A 14 -0.08 -5.92 -1.60
CA PHE A 14 -0.80 -5.57 -2.83
C PHE A 14 -1.22 -4.10 -2.83
N PHE A 15 -1.85 -3.63 -1.75
CA PHE A 15 -2.24 -2.22 -1.60
C PHE A 15 -1.03 -1.27 -1.59
N LEU A 16 0.07 -1.68 -0.95
CA LEU A 16 1.30 -0.89 -0.94
C LEU A 16 1.88 -0.72 -2.35
N VAL A 17 2.03 -1.81 -3.11
CA VAL A 17 2.61 -1.80 -4.46
C VAL A 17 1.73 -1.01 -5.42
N THR A 18 0.42 -1.28 -5.44
CA THR A 18 -0.52 -0.55 -6.30
C THR A 18 -0.58 0.94 -5.94
N GLY A 19 -0.63 1.28 -4.65
CA GLY A 19 -0.60 2.67 -4.20
C GLY A 19 0.68 3.41 -4.62
N LEU A 20 1.84 2.76 -4.49
CA LEU A 20 3.12 3.32 -4.93
C LEU A 20 3.11 3.56 -6.44
N LEU A 21 2.57 2.62 -7.22
CA LEU A 21 2.45 2.72 -8.68
C LEU A 21 1.57 3.89 -9.11
N LEU A 22 0.45 4.12 -8.42
CA LEU A 22 -0.45 5.25 -8.69
C LEU A 22 0.21 6.59 -8.40
N VAL A 23 0.94 6.69 -7.28
CA VAL A 23 1.70 7.91 -6.93
C VAL A 23 2.81 8.15 -7.94
N LEU A 24 3.57 7.11 -8.31
CA LEU A 24 4.64 7.20 -9.30
C LEU A 24 4.09 7.62 -10.67
N TYR A 25 2.95 7.05 -11.08
CA TYR A 25 2.28 7.40 -12.33
C TYR A 25 1.89 8.88 -12.37
N TYR A 26 1.38 9.43 -11.27
CA TYR A 26 1.10 10.86 -11.18
C TYR A 26 2.36 11.72 -11.29
N ILE A 27 3.46 11.31 -10.63
CA ILE A 27 4.74 12.03 -10.69
C ILE A 27 5.32 12.04 -12.11
N VAL A 28 5.26 10.89 -12.81
CA VAL A 28 5.85 10.73 -14.15
C VAL A 28 5.00 11.38 -15.24
N LYS A 29 3.66 11.26 -15.19
CA LYS A 29 2.78 11.74 -16.26
C LYS A 29 2.33 13.20 -16.13
N GLY A 30 2.66 13.85 -15.02
CA GLY A 30 2.35 15.26 -14.77
C GLY A 30 0.91 15.51 -14.31
N THR A 31 0.70 16.69 -13.72
CA THR A 31 -0.50 17.10 -12.99
C THR A 31 -1.67 17.49 -13.89
N ALA A 32 -2.04 16.63 -14.85
CA ALA A 32 -3.31 16.80 -15.56
C ALA A 32 -4.45 16.80 -14.52
N LEU A 33 -5.49 17.60 -14.73
CA LEU A 33 -6.61 17.77 -13.77
C LEU A 33 -7.23 16.43 -13.34
N ASP A 34 -7.25 15.42 -14.21
CA ASP A 34 -7.72 14.05 -13.93
C ASP A 34 -6.75 13.21 -13.06
N GLY A 35 -5.48 13.59 -12.98
CA GLY A 35 -4.44 12.86 -12.24
C GLY A 35 -4.59 12.94 -10.71
N LYS A 36 -5.32 13.94 -10.19
CA LYS A 36 -5.49 14.12 -8.74
C LYS A 36 -6.15 12.92 -8.08
N VAL A 37 -7.10 12.27 -8.76
CA VAL A 37 -7.77 11.06 -8.26
C VAL A 37 -6.76 9.93 -8.04
N ASN A 38 -5.83 9.74 -8.98
CA ASN A 38 -4.78 8.72 -8.85
C ASN A 38 -3.84 9.02 -7.68
N LEU A 39 -3.51 10.30 -7.45
CA LEU A 39 -2.69 10.69 -6.30
C LEU A 39 -3.40 10.44 -4.97
N TYR A 40 -4.64 10.88 -4.80
CA TYR A 40 -5.39 10.64 -3.55
C TYR A 40 -5.63 9.15 -3.29
N CYS A 41 -6.03 8.40 -4.32
CA CYS A 41 -6.26 6.96 -4.20
C CYS A 41 -4.94 6.22 -3.90
N GLY A 42 -3.85 6.59 -4.58
CA GLY A 42 -2.52 6.05 -4.34
C GLY A 42 -2.02 6.28 -2.92
N ILE A 43 -2.16 7.50 -2.39
CA ILE A 43 -1.79 7.84 -1.00
C ILE A 43 -2.60 7.00 -0.01
N LEU A 44 -3.92 6.89 -0.18
CA LEU A 44 -4.77 6.07 0.69
C LEU A 44 -4.32 4.61 0.67
N PHE A 45 -4.03 4.05 -0.51
CA PHE A 45 -3.58 2.66 -0.64
C PHE A 45 -2.22 2.43 0.02
N VAL A 46 -1.28 3.37 -0.07
CA VAL A 46 0.01 3.28 0.63
C VAL A 46 -0.17 3.30 2.14
N VAL A 47 -1.03 4.19 2.67
CA VAL A 47 -1.32 4.30 4.11
C VAL A 47 -1.97 3.02 4.65
N PHE A 48 -2.99 2.50 3.94
CA PHE A 48 -3.64 1.25 4.33
C PHE A 48 -2.70 0.04 4.22
N GLY A 49 -1.97 -0.09 3.11
CA GLY A 49 -1.01 -1.17 2.91
C GLY A 49 0.05 -1.20 4.00
N SER A 50 0.64 -0.04 4.32
CA SER A 50 1.62 0.10 5.40
C SER A 50 1.04 -0.27 6.77
N SER A 51 -0.21 0.13 7.05
CA SER A 51 -0.88 -0.18 8.32
C SER A 51 -1.13 -1.69 8.48
N PHE A 52 -1.47 -2.39 7.40
CA PHE A 52 -1.61 -3.85 7.39
C PHE A 52 -0.27 -4.56 7.61
N LEU A 53 0.79 -4.11 6.92
CA LEU A 53 2.16 -4.60 7.10
C LEU A 53 2.66 -4.41 8.53
N LEU A 54 2.40 -3.24 9.15
CA LEU A 54 2.74 -2.97 10.54
C LEU A 54 1.96 -3.86 11.53
N SER A 55 0.70 -4.13 11.25
CA SER A 55 -0.14 -5.02 12.07
C SER A 55 0.36 -6.47 12.05
N VAL A 56 0.87 -6.94 10.91
CA VAL A 56 1.52 -8.26 10.80
C VAL A 56 2.82 -8.32 11.61
N LYS A 57 3.58 -7.22 11.65
CA LYS A 57 4.84 -7.11 12.41
C LYS A 57 4.57 -7.11 13.93
N ARG A 58 3.57 -6.38 14.41
CA ARG A 58 3.17 -6.33 15.83
C ARG A 58 2.77 -7.70 16.38
N LYS A 59 2.07 -8.52 15.59
CA LYS A 59 1.74 -9.90 15.96
C LYS A 59 2.97 -10.83 16.08
N SER A 60 4.15 -10.41 15.59
CA SER A 60 5.39 -11.20 15.69
C SER A 60 6.29 -10.82 16.86
N GLY A 61 6.12 -9.62 17.44
CA GLY A 61 6.94 -9.12 18.55
C GLY A 61 6.29 -9.26 19.93
N GLY A 62 5.11 -9.90 19.99
CA GLY A 62 4.41 -10.25 21.22
C GLY A 62 4.29 -11.77 21.34
N SER A 63 5.40 -12.44 21.62
CA SER A 63 5.46 -13.80 22.17
C SER A 63 6.72 -13.88 23.00
#